data_AF-A0A2N0QNS6-F1
#
_entry.id   AF-A0A2N0QNS6-F1
#
_cell.length_a   1.000
_cell.length_b   1.000
_cell.length_c   1.000
_cell.angle_alpha   90.00
_cell.angle_beta   90.00
_cell.angle_gamma   90.00
#
_symmetry.space_group_name_H-M   'P 1'
#
loop_
_entity.id
_entity.type
_entity.pdbx_description
1 polymer ?
#
loop_
_entity_poly.entity_id
_entity_poly.type
_entity_poly.pdbx_seq_one_letter_code
_entity_poly.pdbx_strand_id
1 'polypeptide(L)'
;PDIKELQYSGARFSRGAIAKLGQRLQSRYPTHKFQILLLYENWKPVQLSDDADPDYFERFIIYMRDAPLTAGGCNRELNDCLYRCLKHIYSTFSKILETIKKPEYIKKALGLNRNAPVPVSYMDKVEQLA
;
A
#
# COMPACT_ATOMS: atom_id res chain seq x y z
N PRO A 1 -5.73 6.57 -5.41
CA PRO A 1 -4.98 5.39 -5.89
C PRO A 1 -5.68 4.81 -7.12
N ASP A 2 -5.05 4.92 -8.28
CA ASP A 2 -5.57 4.40 -9.54
C ASP A 2 -5.22 2.91 -9.66
N ILE A 3 -5.97 2.06 -8.95
CA ILE A 3 -5.83 0.60 -9.08
C ILE A 3 -6.44 0.22 -10.43
N LYS A 4 -5.61 -0.29 -11.34
CA LYS A 4 -6.09 -0.86 -12.62
C LYS A 4 -6.15 -2.37 -12.50
N GLU A 5 -7.33 -2.92 -12.75
CA GLU A 5 -7.59 -4.34 -12.76
C GLU A 5 -7.62 -4.86 -14.19
N LEU A 6 -6.84 -5.92 -14.46
CA LEU A 6 -6.94 -6.68 -15.70
C LEU A 6 -7.29 -8.12 -15.39
N GLN A 7 -8.42 -8.57 -15.92
CA GLN A 7 -8.88 -9.95 -15.81
C GLN A 7 -8.45 -10.74 -17.04
N TYR A 8 -7.86 -11.91 -16.81
CA TYR A 8 -7.53 -12.88 -17.84
C TYR A 8 -8.45 -14.08 -17.67
N SER A 9 -9.08 -14.52 -18.75
CA SER A 9 -9.97 -15.68 -18.78
C SER A 9 -9.89 -16.43 -20.13
N GLY A 10 -10.27 -17.71 -20.13
CA GLY A 10 -10.48 -18.48 -21.36
C GLY A 10 -9.23 -19.07 -22.01
N ALA A 11 -8.08 -19.04 -21.34
CA ALA A 11 -6.85 -19.70 -21.80
C ALA A 11 -6.14 -20.44 -20.66
N ARG A 12 -5.45 -21.54 -20.98
CA ARG A 12 -4.71 -22.35 -19.99
C ARG A 12 -3.32 -21.75 -19.75
N PHE A 13 -3.14 -21.09 -18.61
CA PHE A 13 -1.85 -20.50 -18.24
C PHE A 13 -1.14 -21.34 -17.19
N SER A 14 0.09 -21.77 -17.45
CA SER A 14 0.92 -22.37 -16.40
C SER A 14 1.44 -21.30 -15.43
N ARG A 15 1.82 -21.70 -14.21
CA ARG A 15 2.47 -20.80 -13.25
C ARG A 15 3.68 -20.08 -13.84
N GLY A 16 4.50 -20.80 -14.61
CA GLY A 16 5.66 -20.23 -15.29
C GLY A 16 5.31 -19.17 -16.34
N ALA A 17 4.22 -19.37 -17.09
CA ALA A 17 3.73 -18.37 -18.05
C ALA A 17 3.24 -17.10 -17.34
N ILE A 18 2.52 -17.26 -16.23
CA ILE A 18 2.04 -16.15 -15.39
C ILE A 18 3.21 -15.40 -14.76
N ALA A 19 4.23 -16.10 -14.25
CA ALA A 19 5.43 -15.50 -13.70
C ALA A 19 6.21 -14.68 -14.76
N LYS A 20 6.39 -15.24 -15.96
CA LYS A 20 7.01 -14.52 -17.09
C LYS A 20 6.20 -13.30 -17.49
N LEU A 21 4.87 -13.38 -17.49
CA LEU A 21 3.99 -12.23 -17.74
C LEU A 21 4.20 -11.14 -16.68
N GLY A 22 4.22 -11.52 -15.39
CA GLY A 22 4.51 -10.59 -14.29
C GLY A 22 5.86 -9.90 -14.43
N GLN A 23 6.92 -10.65 -14.79
CA GLN A 23 8.25 -10.08 -15.04
C GLN A 23 8.25 -9.10 -16.22
N ARG A 24 7.56 -9.42 -17.32
CA ARG A 24 7.44 -8.52 -18.49
C ARG A 24 6.70 -7.23 -18.12
N LEU A 25 5.64 -7.33 -17.34
CA LEU A 25 4.91 -6.16 -16.85
C LEU A 25 5.78 -5.30 -15.94
N GLN A 26 6.53 -5.90 -15.01
CA GLN A 26 7.44 -5.17 -14.14
C GLN A 26 8.57 -4.47 -14.90
N SER A 27 9.11 -5.11 -15.96
CA SER A 27 10.11 -4.48 -16.84
C SER A 27 9.53 -3.32 -17.65
N ARG A 28 8.26 -3.41 -18.06
CA ARG A 28 7.60 -2.36 -18.85
C ARG A 28 7.16 -1.17 -18.00
N TYR A 29 6.78 -1.42 -16.74
CA TYR A 29 6.29 -0.42 -15.80
C TYR A 29 7.10 -0.50 -14.48
N PRO A 30 8.37 -0.04 -14.49
CA PRO A 30 9.28 -0.22 -13.34
C PRO A 30 8.82 0.53 -12.09
N THR A 31 8.02 1.57 -12.25
CA THR A 31 7.49 2.41 -11.16
C THR A 31 6.20 1.86 -10.55
N HIS A 32 5.60 0.83 -11.15
CA HIS A 32 4.36 0.23 -10.66
C HIS A 32 4.65 -1.11 -9.97
N LYS A 33 3.74 -1.50 -9.08
CA LYS A 33 3.73 -2.81 -8.43
C LYS A 33 2.57 -3.62 -8.97
N PHE A 34 2.85 -4.90 -9.23
CA PHE A 34 1.86 -5.85 -9.74
C PHE A 34 1.56 -6.89 -8.66
N GLN A 35 0.27 -7.14 -8.43
CA GLN A 35 -0.19 -8.25 -7.60
C GLN A 35 -1.03 -9.17 -8.49
N ILE A 36 -0.66 -10.45 -8.53
CA ILE A 36 -1.38 -11.46 -9.30
C ILE A 36 -2.22 -12.28 -8.32
N LEU A 37 -3.53 -12.34 -8.57
CA LEU A 37 -4.46 -13.18 -7.83
C LEU A 37 -4.87 -14.35 -8.73
N LEU A 38 -4.49 -15.56 -8.33
CA LEU A 38 -4.90 -16.79 -9.00
C LEU A 38 -6.31 -17.15 -8.53
N LEU A 39 -7.25 -17.28 -9.48
CA LEU A 39 -8.62 -17.64 -9.17
C LEU A 39 -8.77 -19.16 -9.27
N TYR A 40 -8.86 -19.82 -8.12
CA TYR A 40 -9.18 -21.23 -8.05
C TYR A 40 -10.68 -21.39 -8.21
N GLU A 41 -11.14 -21.92 -9.35
CA GLU A 41 -12.59 -22.12 -9.60
C GLU A 41 -13.23 -23.14 -8.66
N ASN A 42 -12.42 -23.93 -7.93
CA ASN A 42 -12.89 -25.08 -7.18
C ASN A 42 -12.30 -25.15 -5.77
N TRP A 43 -12.18 -24.01 -5.05
CA TRP A 43 -11.81 -24.05 -3.64
C TRP A 43 -12.89 -24.79 -2.84
N LYS A 44 -12.71 -26.11 -2.65
CA LYS A 44 -13.50 -26.91 -1.73
C LYS A 44 -12.76 -26.95 -0.40
N PRO A 45 -13.36 -26.50 0.71
CA PRO A 45 -12.77 -26.70 2.02
C PRO A 45 -12.77 -28.20 2.35
N VAL A 46 -11.60 -28.82 2.20
CA VAL A 46 -11.17 -30.09 2.83
C VAL A 46 -11.99 -31.34 2.46
N GLN A 47 -11.47 -32.08 1.49
CA GLN A 47 -11.01 -33.44 1.75
C GLN A 47 -9.51 -33.43 1.45
N LEU A 48 -8.68 -33.53 2.49
CA LEU A 48 -7.23 -33.69 2.36
C LEU A 48 -6.96 -35.03 1.66
N SER A 49 -6.91 -34.99 0.33
CA SER A 49 -6.20 -35.96 -0.49
C SER A 49 -5.33 -35.15 -1.44
N ASP A 50 -4.07 -34.98 -1.03
CA ASP A 50 -2.87 -34.59 -1.78
C ASP A 50 -3.03 -33.61 -2.98
N ASP A 51 -2.61 -32.37 -2.73
CA ASP A 51 -1.47 -31.74 -3.43
C ASP A 51 -1.46 -31.59 -4.96
N ALA A 52 -2.60 -31.58 -5.64
CA ALA A 52 -2.63 -31.12 -7.03
C ALA A 52 -2.85 -29.60 -7.09
N ASP A 53 -1.79 -28.83 -6.85
CA ASP A 53 -1.72 -27.49 -7.43
C ASP A 53 -1.97 -27.62 -8.95
N PRO A 54 -2.97 -26.93 -9.52
CA PRO A 54 -3.34 -27.15 -10.90
C PRO A 54 -2.18 -26.78 -11.83
N ASP A 55 -1.88 -27.68 -12.77
CA ASP A 55 -0.86 -27.46 -13.82
C ASP A 55 -1.13 -26.17 -14.62
N TYR A 56 -2.41 -25.75 -14.70
CA TYR A 56 -2.87 -24.59 -15.45
C TYR A 56 -3.99 -23.83 -14.74
N PHE A 57 -4.00 -22.51 -14.92
CA PHE A 57 -5.02 -21.58 -14.46
C PHE A 57 -5.78 -21.03 -15.67
N GLU A 58 -7.11 -21.09 -15.61
CA GLU A 58 -7.97 -20.53 -16.66
C GLU A 58 -8.31 -19.06 -16.40
N ARG A 59 -8.31 -18.65 -15.13
CA ARG A 59 -8.60 -17.28 -14.71
C ARG A 59 -7.60 -16.77 -13.68
N PHE A 60 -7.16 -15.54 -13.87
CA PHE A 60 -6.39 -14.78 -12.88
C PHE A 60 -6.60 -13.29 -13.08
N ILE A 61 -6.34 -12.53 -12.03
CA ILE A 61 -6.45 -11.08 -12.03
C ILE A 61 -5.07 -10.49 -11.77
N ILE A 62 -4.70 -9.47 -12.54
CA ILE A 62 -3.53 -8.64 -12.25
C ILE A 62 -4.00 -7.28 -11.78
N TYR A 63 -3.62 -6.93 -10.57
CA TYR A 63 -3.75 -5.58 -10.03
C TYR A 63 -2.46 -4.82 -10.29
N MET A 64 -2.56 -3.70 -11.00
CA MET A 64 -1.47 -2.74 -11.12
C MET A 64 -1.71 -1.60 -10.13
N ARG A 65 -0.72 -1.32 -9.29
CA ARG A 65 -0.73 -0.25 -8.31
C ARG A 65 0.49 0.64 -8.54
N ASP A 66 0.36 1.92 -8.21
CA ASP A 66 1.54 2.77 -8.08
C ASP A 66 2.48 2.21 -7.01
N ALA A 67 3.77 2.51 -7.12
CA ALA A 67 4.69 2.22 -6.03
C ALA A 67 4.15 2.81 -4.73
N PRO A 68 4.20 2.07 -3.61
CA PRO A 68 3.80 2.61 -2.33
C PRO A 68 4.61 3.88 -2.05
N LEU A 69 3.90 4.95 -1.68
CA LEU A 69 4.55 6.21 -1.33
C LEU A 69 5.48 5.95 -0.14
N THR A 70 6.73 6.37 -0.25
CA THR A 70 7.73 6.23 0.82
C THR A 70 7.58 7.30 1.90
N ALA A 71 6.76 8.32 1.64
CA ALA A 71 6.43 9.38 2.57
C ALA A 71 5.00 9.87 2.36
N GLY A 72 4.33 10.21 3.47
CA GLY A 72 3.04 10.87 3.49
C GLY A 72 3.20 12.40 3.57
N GLY A 73 2.38 13.11 2.82
CA GLY A 73 2.36 14.56 2.87
C GLY A 73 1.38 15.17 1.88
N CYS A 74 1.06 16.44 2.06
CA CYS A 74 0.25 17.19 1.10
C CYS A 74 1.13 18.14 0.28
N ASN A 75 0.79 18.33 -0.99
CA ASN A 75 1.48 19.25 -1.91
C ASN A 75 1.24 20.75 -1.57
N ARG A 76 0.88 21.08 -0.32
CA ARG A 76 0.73 22.46 0.15
C ARG A 76 2.04 22.95 0.75
N GLU A 77 2.30 24.25 0.73
CA GLU A 77 3.56 24.90 1.13
C GLU A 77 4.18 24.39 2.46
N LEU A 78 3.35 24.05 3.46
CA LEU A 78 3.84 23.67 4.81
C LEU A 78 3.59 22.20 5.20
N ASN A 79 3.00 21.37 4.32
CA ASN A 79 2.82 19.93 4.57
C ASN A 79 2.15 19.57 5.94
N ASP A 80 1.08 20.30 6.27
CA ASP A 80 0.39 20.25 7.57
C ASP A 80 -0.72 19.21 7.68
N CYS A 81 -0.89 18.35 6.66
CA CYS A 81 -1.98 17.38 6.65
C CYS A 81 -1.95 16.45 7.87
N LEU A 82 -0.76 15.98 8.28
CA LEU A 82 -0.62 15.13 9.47
C LEU A 82 -1.06 15.86 10.74
N TYR A 83 -0.61 17.11 10.94
CA TYR A 83 -1.03 17.93 12.07
C TYR A 83 -2.55 18.13 12.08
N ARG A 84 -3.16 18.42 10.93
CA ARG A 84 -4.62 18.62 10.85
C ARG A 84 -5.39 17.35 11.23
N CYS A 85 -4.92 16.18 10.79
CA CYS A 85 -5.50 14.88 11.18
C CYS A 85 -5.37 14.64 12.68
N LEU A 86 -4.18 14.79 13.24
CA LEU A 86 -3.93 14.61 14.67
C LEU A 86 -4.74 15.60 15.51
N LYS A 87 -4.74 16.88 15.14
CA LYS A 87 -5.56 17.91 15.80
C LYS A 87 -7.03 17.55 15.75
N HIS A 88 -7.56 17.11 14.61
CA HIS A 88 -8.97 16.72 14.51
C HIS A 88 -9.32 15.58 15.47
N ILE A 89 -8.48 14.54 15.54
CA ILE A 89 -8.67 13.40 16.42
C ILE A 89 -8.58 13.85 17.90
N TYR A 90 -7.47 14.45 18.30
CA TYR A 90 -7.18 14.80 19.70
C TYR A 90 -7.96 16.02 20.23
N SER A 91 -8.46 16.90 19.37
CA SER A 91 -9.38 17.97 19.80
C SER A 91 -10.68 17.40 20.37
N THR A 92 -11.09 16.22 19.90
CA THR A 92 -12.29 15.51 20.38
C THR A 92 -12.09 14.91 21.78
N PHE A 93 -10.84 14.57 22.15
CA PHE A 93 -10.50 13.89 23.41
C PHE A 93 -10.18 14.84 24.58
N SER A 94 -10.41 16.16 24.44
CA SER A 94 -10.17 17.19 25.47
C SER A 94 -8.74 17.26 26.05
N LYS A 95 -7.78 16.52 25.49
CA LYS A 95 -6.35 16.56 25.82
C LYS A 95 -5.54 16.70 24.54
N ILE A 96 -5.33 17.94 24.11
CA ILE A 96 -4.31 18.23 23.09
C ILE A 96 -2.95 18.02 23.73
N LEU A 97 -2.15 17.12 23.17
CA LEU A 97 -0.76 16.92 23.57
C LEU A 97 0.07 18.16 23.21
N GLU A 98 1.00 18.53 24.08
CA GLU A 98 1.82 19.74 23.89
C GLU A 98 2.63 19.66 22.59
N THR A 99 3.01 18.45 22.16
CA THR A 99 3.67 18.11 20.88
C THR A 99 2.79 18.33 19.65
N ILE A 100 1.46 18.29 19.78
CA ILE A 100 0.47 18.43 18.70
C ILE A 100 -0.23 19.81 18.77
N LYS A 101 0.21 20.70 19.66
CA LYS A 101 -0.38 22.04 19.83
C LYS A 101 -0.10 22.97 18.65
N LYS A 102 1.03 22.78 17.98
CA LYS A 102 1.45 23.53 16.81
C LYS A 102 2.01 22.60 15.74
N PRO A 103 1.79 22.89 14.46
CA PRO A 103 2.29 22.03 13.38
C PRO A 103 3.82 21.99 13.31
N GLU A 104 4.51 23.06 13.74
CA GLU A 104 5.97 23.11 13.80
C GLU A 104 6.56 22.06 14.76
N TYR A 105 5.85 21.76 15.85
CA TYR A 105 6.36 20.91 16.93
C TYR A 105 6.47 19.44 16.50
N ILE A 106 5.51 18.95 15.71
CA ILE A 106 5.56 17.60 15.16
C ILE A 106 6.80 17.43 14.26
N LYS A 107 7.03 18.36 13.32
CA LYS A 107 8.19 18.31 12.42
C LYS A 107 9.51 18.40 13.19
N LYS A 108 9.58 19.30 14.17
CA LYS A 108 10.76 19.44 15.03
C LYS A 108 11.05 18.18 15.85
N ALA A 109 10.01 17.56 16.42
CA ALA A 109 10.15 16.31 17.18
C ALA A 109 10.61 15.14 16.30
N LEU A 110 10.19 15.12 15.03
CA LEU A 110 10.64 14.13 14.05
C LEU A 110 12.02 14.45 13.45
N GLY A 111 12.62 15.60 13.76
CA GLY A 111 13.88 16.04 13.15
C GLY A 111 13.76 16.36 11.65
N LEU A 112 12.58 16.76 11.19
CA LEU A 112 12.28 17.04 9.79
C LEU A 112 12.14 18.55 9.53
N ASN A 113 12.45 18.97 8.31
CA ASN A 113 12.13 20.32 7.83
C ASN A 113 10.62 20.56 7.83
N ARG A 114 10.21 21.83 8.01
CA ARG A 114 8.80 22.22 8.19
C ARG A 114 7.88 21.75 7.07
N ASN A 115 8.36 21.80 5.83
CA ASN A 115 7.66 21.45 4.59
C ASN A 115 7.94 20.01 4.09
N ALA A 116 8.86 19.29 4.74
CA ALA A 116 9.23 17.95 4.30
C ALA A 116 8.07 16.96 4.46
N PRO A 117 7.82 16.06 3.50
CA PRO A 117 6.97 14.89 3.70
C PRO A 117 7.45 14.05 4.89
N VAL A 118 6.52 13.37 5.56
CA VAL A 118 6.84 12.47 6.68
C VAL A 118 7.07 11.07 6.11
N PRO A 119 8.28 10.49 6.24
CA PRO A 119 8.53 9.12 5.78
C PRO A 119 7.60 8.12 6.46
N VAL A 120 7.16 7.08 5.72
CA VAL A 120 6.36 5.98 6.31
C VAL A 120 7.15 5.25 7.39
N SER A 121 8.48 5.19 7.26
CA SER A 121 9.37 4.63 8.29
C SER A 121 9.38 5.40 9.62
N TYR A 122 8.72 6.57 9.70
CA TYR A 122 8.63 7.35 10.93
C TYR A 122 7.32 7.08 11.68
N MET A 123 6.51 6.11 11.26
CA MET A 123 5.26 5.75 11.93
C MET A 123 5.43 5.51 13.43
N ASP A 124 6.40 4.68 13.84
CA ASP A 124 6.67 4.41 15.26
C ASP A 124 6.99 5.69 16.05
N LYS A 125 7.73 6.63 15.43
CA LYS A 125 8.06 7.92 16.06
C LYS A 125 6.84 8.82 16.18
N VAL A 126 5.94 8.79 15.20
CA VAL A 126 4.70 9.57 15.22
C VAL A 126 3.75 9.03 16.29
N GLU A 127 3.65 7.71 16.44
CA GLU A 127 2.85 7.07 17.50
C GLU A 127 3.35 7.45 18.90
N GLN A 128 4.66 7.58 19.09
CA GLN A 128 5.24 8.04 20.36
C GLN A 128 4.96 9.52 20.69
N LEU A 129 4.48 10.32 19.74
CA LEU A 129 4.08 11.72 20.00
C LEU A 129 2.68 11.85 20.58
N ALA A 130 1.92 10.75 20.58
CA ALA A 130 0.47 10.64 20.66
C ALA A 130 0.02 9.82 21.89
#